data_AF-A0A9D8VXP5-F1
#
_entry.id   AF-A0A9D8VXP5-F1
#
_cell.length_a   1.000
_cell.length_b   1.000
_cell.length_c   1.000
_cell.angle_alpha   90.00
_cell.angle_beta   90.00
_cell.angle_gamma   90.00
#
_symmetry.space_group_name_H-M   'P 1'
#
loop_
_entity.id
_entity.type
_entity.pdbx_description
1 polymer ?
#
loop_
_entity_poly.entity_id
_entity_poly.type
_entity_poly.pdbx_seq_one_letter_code
_entity_poly.pdbx_strand_id
1 'polypeptide(L)'
;MREEPAIPRLTPLQLPLRDALRGVATLAEVTEDLLEPAAALLPGAIRDGFRSAVHAIEGAGKRLMTAPITLDSVRTASGVLSQGAGDRDALATSAIVIAYAWEHLRDAGHEHHLMISETMLAGHMGSGAALVGATATERAASLVVDIRGSAVIGRPPGVPAMGGDEDRAAIDAGLVTIMVWLLAIRAETMEEEEKLLDLAFALVTAMQHETRTAMADPEKLSGHMTSLAAHL
;
A
#
# COMPACT_ATOMS: atom_id res chain seq x y z
N MET A 1 35.01 21.77 -1.00
CA MET A 1 33.72 21.07 -1.19
C MET A 1 33.81 19.77 -0.41
N ARG A 2 32.97 19.58 0.60
CA ARG A 2 32.87 18.29 1.30
C ARG A 2 32.00 17.40 0.43
N GLU A 3 32.55 16.27 -0.03
CA GLU A 3 31.78 15.22 -0.69
C GLU A 3 30.80 14.64 0.33
N GLU A 4 29.50 14.75 0.05
CA GLU A 4 28.47 14.03 0.80
C GLU A 4 28.71 12.52 0.59
N PRO A 5 28.74 11.70 1.66
CA PRO A 5 28.88 10.27 1.52
C PRO A 5 27.68 9.71 0.75
N ALA A 6 27.95 9.03 -0.36
CA ALA A 6 26.92 8.36 -1.15
C ALA A 6 26.16 7.37 -0.25
N ILE A 7 24.88 7.66 0.02
CA ILE A 7 23.99 6.74 0.73
C ILE A 7 23.98 5.44 -0.09
N PRO A 8 24.39 4.29 0.50
CA PRO A 8 24.36 3.03 -0.22
C PRO A 8 22.93 2.81 -0.70
N ARG A 9 22.76 2.68 -2.02
CA ARG A 9 21.51 2.20 -2.62
C ARG A 9 21.30 0.79 -2.08
N LEU A 10 20.50 0.69 -1.02
CA LEU A 10 20.20 -0.59 -0.39
C LEU A 10 19.56 -1.47 -1.45
N THR A 11 20.13 -2.66 -1.62
CA THR A 11 19.54 -3.76 -2.39
C THR A 11 18.05 -3.87 -2.02
N PRO A 12 17.13 -4.10 -2.99
CA PRO A 12 15.71 -4.23 -2.69
C PRO A 12 15.51 -5.20 -1.52
N LEU A 13 15.07 -4.67 -0.38
CA LEU A 13 14.81 -5.48 0.80
C LEU A 13 13.65 -6.42 0.49
N GLN A 14 13.75 -7.69 0.89
CA GLN A 14 12.65 -8.64 0.72
C GLN A 14 11.40 -8.13 1.45
N LEU A 15 10.21 -8.33 0.87
CA LEU A 15 8.93 -7.82 1.39
C LEU A 15 8.74 -8.05 2.91
N PRO A 16 9.06 -9.23 3.49
CA PRO A 16 8.84 -9.45 4.92
C PRO A 16 9.71 -8.54 5.81
N LEU A 17 10.93 -8.23 5.36
CA LEU A 17 11.83 -7.34 6.08
C LEU A 17 11.37 -5.88 5.96
N ARG A 18 10.82 -5.48 4.81
CA ARG A 18 10.20 -4.16 4.63
C ARG A 18 8.98 -3.99 5.54
N ASP A 19 8.12 -4.99 5.61
CA ASP A 19 6.94 -4.97 6.49
C ASP A 19 7.36 -4.84 7.96
N ALA A 20 8.36 -5.60 8.40
CA ALA A 20 8.89 -5.50 9.76
C ALA A 20 9.46 -4.10 10.05
N LEU A 21 10.28 -3.55 9.15
CA LEU A 21 10.84 -2.21 9.32
C LEU A 21 9.75 -1.14 9.34
N ARG A 22 8.73 -1.25 8.49
CA ARG A 22 7.58 -0.32 8.46
C ARG A 22 6.84 -0.33 9.79
N GLY A 23 6.62 -1.52 10.37
CA GLY A 23 6.04 -1.69 11.70
C GLY A 23 6.83 -0.97 12.78
N VAL A 24 8.15 -1.13 12.76
CA VAL A 24 9.05 -0.48 13.72
C VAL A 24 9.06 1.04 13.58
N ALA A 25 9.12 1.56 12.35
CA ALA A 25 9.12 3.00 12.11
C ALA A 25 7.80 3.66 12.51
N THR A 26 6.67 3.02 12.22
CA THR A 26 5.35 3.55 12.61
C THR A 26 5.22 3.61 14.13
N LEU A 27 5.82 2.66 14.86
CA LEU A 27 5.89 2.72 16.32
C LEU A 27 6.86 3.79 16.83
N ALA A 28 7.98 4.01 16.14
CA ALA A 28 8.97 5.04 16.50
C ALA A 28 8.42 6.46 16.31
N GLU A 29 7.61 6.69 15.26
CA GLU A 29 6.90 7.97 15.07
C GLU A 29 5.85 8.23 16.19
N VAL A 30 5.36 7.19 16.86
CA VAL A 30 4.27 7.28 17.85
C VAL A 30 4.78 7.56 19.27
N THR A 31 5.97 7.10 19.68
CA THR A 31 6.79 7.63 20.82
C THR A 31 7.98 6.70 21.11
N GLU A 32 9.18 7.27 21.29
CA GLU A 32 10.39 6.55 21.75
C GLU A 32 10.14 5.79 23.08
N ASP A 33 9.32 6.38 23.96
CA ASP A 33 8.90 5.85 25.26
C ASP A 33 8.07 4.55 25.19
N LEU A 34 7.39 4.27 24.07
CA LEU A 34 6.60 3.04 23.89
C LEU A 34 7.44 1.86 23.37
N LEU A 35 8.60 2.13 22.79
CA LEU A 35 9.48 1.12 22.20
C LEU A 35 10.44 0.49 23.22
N GLU A 36 10.82 1.23 24.27
CA GLU A 36 11.72 0.76 25.32
C GLU A 36 11.26 -0.54 26.02
N PRO A 37 9.98 -0.66 26.43
CA PRO A 37 9.48 -1.88 27.08
C PRO A 37 9.51 -3.10 26.15
N ALA A 38 9.21 -2.91 24.86
CA ALA A 38 9.21 -3.99 23.86
C ALA A 38 10.64 -4.43 23.50
N ALA A 39 11.57 -3.48 23.36
CA ALA A 39 12.98 -3.77 23.11
C ALA A 39 13.63 -4.54 24.28
N ALA A 40 13.20 -4.30 25.52
CA ALA A 40 13.67 -5.00 26.71
C ALA A 40 13.29 -6.50 26.73
N LEU A 41 12.27 -6.91 25.98
CA LEU A 41 11.82 -8.31 25.86
C LEU A 41 12.57 -9.10 24.78
N LEU A 42 13.32 -8.43 23.91
CA LEU A 42 14.07 -9.08 22.83
C LEU A 42 15.42 -9.64 23.33
N PRO A 43 15.84 -10.84 22.88
CA PRO A 43 17.17 -11.38 23.12
C PRO A 43 18.27 -10.42 22.64
N GLY A 44 19.42 -10.36 23.33
CA GLY A 44 20.45 -9.32 23.13
C GLY A 44 20.87 -9.07 21.67
N ALA A 45 21.17 -10.12 20.90
CA ALA A 45 21.56 -9.96 19.50
C ALA A 45 20.44 -9.38 18.61
N ILE A 46 19.18 -9.67 18.92
CA ILE A 46 18.00 -9.16 18.19
C ILE A 46 17.71 -7.72 18.64
N ARG A 47 17.91 -7.42 19.92
CA ARG A 47 17.76 -6.08 20.50
C ARG A 47 18.74 -5.08 19.88
N ASP A 48 20.00 -5.47 19.70
CA ASP A 48 21.02 -4.60 19.12
C ASP A 48 20.78 -4.35 17.62
N GLY A 49 20.30 -5.37 16.91
CA GLY A 49 19.83 -5.23 15.53
C GLY A 49 18.60 -4.34 15.41
N PHE A 50 17.64 -4.48 16.33
CA PHE A 50 16.44 -3.66 16.42
C PHE A 50 16.79 -2.18 16.69
N ARG A 51 17.65 -1.89 17.66
CA ARG A 51 18.12 -0.53 17.97
C ARG A 51 18.90 0.10 16.83
N SER A 52 19.78 -0.67 16.18
CA SER A 52 20.49 -0.20 14.98
C SER A 52 19.53 0.11 13.84
N ALA A 53 18.48 -0.69 13.65
CA ALA A 53 17.45 -0.44 12.64
C ALA A 53 16.62 0.82 12.96
N VAL A 54 16.19 1.01 14.22
CA VAL A 54 15.49 2.23 14.67
C VAL A 54 16.34 3.47 14.41
N HIS A 55 17.60 3.49 14.85
CA HIS A 55 18.50 4.62 14.60
C HIS A 55 18.82 4.85 13.12
N ALA A 56 18.92 3.79 12.32
CA ALA A 56 19.10 3.93 10.87
C ALA A 56 17.84 4.51 10.19
N ILE A 57 16.64 4.17 10.68
CA ILE A 57 15.36 4.72 10.22
C ILE A 57 15.22 6.20 10.62
N GLU A 58 15.54 6.54 11.87
CA GLU A 58 15.56 7.93 12.37
C GLU A 58 16.55 8.81 11.58
N GLY A 59 17.73 8.27 11.27
CA GLY A 59 18.77 8.97 10.54
C GLY A 59 18.50 9.15 9.05
N ALA A 60 17.68 8.30 8.44
CA ALA A 60 17.40 8.33 7.00
C ALA A 60 15.98 8.80 6.63
N GLY A 61 15.07 8.89 7.61
CA GLY A 61 13.69 9.33 7.46
C GLY A 61 12.80 8.39 6.64
N LYS A 62 11.54 8.80 6.40
CA LYS A 62 10.52 8.09 5.60
C LYS A 62 11.02 7.53 4.25
N ARG A 63 12.09 8.11 3.69
CA ARG A 63 12.69 7.70 2.41
C ARG A 63 13.29 6.29 2.38
N LEU A 64 13.59 5.66 3.52
CA LEU A 64 13.98 4.24 3.57
C LEU A 64 12.78 3.28 3.51
N MET A 65 11.57 3.77 3.80
CA MET A 65 10.38 2.95 3.98
C MET A 65 9.68 2.69 2.65
N THR A 66 9.51 3.74 1.86
CA THR A 66 8.84 3.68 0.57
C THR A 66 9.89 3.34 -0.49
N ALA A 67 9.81 2.14 -1.08
CA ALA A 67 10.66 1.86 -2.24
C ALA A 67 10.32 2.85 -3.36
N PRO A 68 11.31 3.49 -4.00
CA PRO A 68 11.02 4.31 -5.17
C PRO A 68 10.44 3.40 -6.25
N ILE A 69 9.17 3.62 -6.61
CA ILE A 69 8.54 2.93 -7.74
C ILE A 69 8.92 3.66 -9.04
N THR A 70 8.89 2.91 -10.15
CA THR A 70 9.12 3.48 -11.49
C THR A 70 7.86 3.35 -12.33
N LEU A 71 7.82 4.05 -13.47
CA LEU A 71 6.74 3.90 -14.44
C LEU A 71 6.54 2.46 -14.89
N ASP A 72 7.64 1.72 -15.06
CA ASP A 72 7.56 0.32 -15.43
C ASP A 72 6.96 -0.52 -14.30
N SER A 73 7.24 -0.21 -13.04
CA SER A 73 6.56 -0.86 -11.91
C SER A 73 5.04 -0.61 -11.94
N VAL A 74 4.60 0.63 -12.20
CA VAL A 74 3.17 0.97 -12.32
C VAL A 74 2.52 0.25 -13.49
N ARG A 75 3.20 0.20 -14.65
CA ARG A 75 2.75 -0.55 -15.83
C ARG A 75 2.64 -2.04 -15.54
N THR A 76 3.59 -2.62 -14.81
CA THR A 76 3.51 -4.01 -14.36
C THR A 76 2.28 -4.24 -13.48
N ALA A 77 2.02 -3.35 -12.51
CA ALA A 77 0.85 -3.46 -11.63
C ALA A 77 -0.48 -3.37 -12.39
N SER A 78 -0.61 -2.40 -13.29
CA SER A 78 -1.76 -2.26 -14.19
C SER A 78 -1.91 -3.48 -15.12
N GLY A 79 -0.79 -4.02 -15.60
CA GLY A 79 -0.71 -5.23 -16.40
C GLY A 79 -1.27 -6.47 -15.68
N VAL A 80 -0.96 -6.65 -14.40
CA VAL A 80 -1.51 -7.76 -13.60
C VAL A 80 -3.04 -7.69 -13.49
N LEU A 81 -3.60 -6.48 -13.32
CA LEU A 81 -5.06 -6.30 -13.34
C LEU A 81 -5.63 -6.62 -14.74
N SER A 82 -4.95 -6.20 -15.81
CA SER A 82 -5.48 -6.34 -17.17
C SER A 82 -5.34 -7.74 -17.76
N GLN A 83 -4.26 -8.46 -17.42
CA GLN A 83 -3.87 -9.72 -18.06
C GLN A 83 -4.01 -10.93 -17.13
N GLY A 84 -4.27 -10.71 -15.84
CA GLY A 84 -4.31 -11.75 -14.82
C GLY A 84 -2.97 -11.94 -14.11
N ALA A 85 -2.92 -12.90 -13.19
CA ALA A 85 -1.74 -13.16 -12.37
C ALA A 85 -0.50 -13.43 -13.25
N GLY A 86 0.47 -12.51 -13.20
CA GLY A 86 1.79 -12.70 -13.80
C GLY A 86 2.65 -13.69 -13.02
N ASP A 87 3.97 -13.65 -13.22
CA ASP A 87 4.89 -14.38 -12.38
C ASP A 87 4.99 -13.77 -10.96
N ARG A 88 5.75 -14.44 -10.07
CA ARG A 88 5.94 -14.01 -8.68
C ARG A 88 6.55 -12.60 -8.59
N ASP A 89 7.38 -12.21 -9.54
CA ASP A 89 8.07 -10.90 -9.52
C ASP A 89 7.11 -9.79 -9.93
N ALA A 90 6.21 -10.04 -10.88
CA ALA A 90 5.13 -9.13 -11.23
C ALA A 90 4.15 -8.92 -10.06
N LEU A 91 3.81 -9.98 -9.33
CA LEU A 91 2.96 -9.89 -8.13
C LEU A 91 3.65 -9.09 -7.01
N ALA A 92 4.93 -9.34 -6.76
CA ALA A 92 5.70 -8.58 -5.78
C ALA A 92 5.83 -7.10 -6.15
N THR A 93 6.10 -6.80 -7.42
CA THR A 93 6.17 -5.42 -7.94
C THR A 93 4.83 -4.71 -7.77
N SER A 94 3.74 -5.41 -8.06
CA SER A 94 2.39 -4.85 -7.90
C SER A 94 2.05 -4.56 -6.44
N ALA A 95 2.44 -5.45 -5.52
CA ALA A 95 2.26 -5.21 -4.09
C ALA A 95 3.05 -3.98 -3.60
N ILE A 96 4.28 -3.79 -4.09
CA ILE A 96 5.09 -2.59 -3.79
C ILE A 96 4.39 -1.32 -4.32
N VAL A 97 3.84 -1.35 -5.54
CA VAL A 97 3.13 -0.21 -6.13
C VAL A 97 1.88 0.16 -5.34
N ILE A 98 1.08 -0.83 -4.94
CA ILE A 98 -0.12 -0.59 -4.11
C ILE A 98 0.29 -0.07 -2.73
N ALA A 99 1.35 -0.61 -2.11
CA ALA A 99 1.84 -0.12 -0.82
C ALA A 99 2.38 1.32 -0.91
N TYR A 100 3.08 1.66 -1.99
CA TYR A 100 3.49 3.03 -2.29
C TYR A 100 2.27 3.95 -2.39
N ALA A 101 1.26 3.57 -3.19
CA ALA A 101 0.07 4.39 -3.39
C ALA A 101 -0.72 4.55 -2.09
N TRP A 102 -0.81 3.50 -1.29
CA TRP A 102 -1.41 3.55 0.05
C TRP A 102 -0.68 4.54 0.97
N GLU A 103 0.65 4.51 1.00
CA GLU A 103 1.44 5.47 1.77
C GLU A 103 1.27 6.91 1.27
N HIS A 104 1.21 7.11 -0.05
CA HIS A 104 0.96 8.41 -0.67
C HIS A 104 -0.40 8.99 -0.25
N LEU A 105 -1.47 8.20 -0.35
CA LEU A 105 -2.81 8.60 0.08
C LEU A 105 -2.87 8.89 1.58
N ARG A 106 -2.16 8.09 2.39
CA ARG A 106 -2.07 8.30 3.83
C ARG A 106 -1.40 9.63 4.19
N ASP A 107 -0.31 9.96 3.51
CA ASP A 107 0.40 11.23 3.71
C ASP A 107 -0.44 12.44 3.26
N ALA A 108 -1.30 12.28 2.25
CA ALA A 108 -2.28 13.31 1.86
C ALA A 108 -3.44 13.46 2.87
N GLY A 109 -3.88 12.36 3.50
CA GLY A 109 -5.04 12.30 4.40
C GLY A 109 -4.77 12.55 5.90
N HIS A 110 -3.50 12.56 6.34
CA HIS A 110 -3.09 12.72 7.76
C HIS A 110 -3.58 11.62 8.74
N GLU A 111 -4.11 10.49 8.26
CA GLU A 111 -4.55 9.36 9.10
C GLU A 111 -3.43 8.31 9.25
N HIS A 112 -2.60 8.45 10.28
CA HIS A 112 -1.37 7.66 10.45
C HIS A 112 -1.54 6.25 11.06
N HIS A 113 -2.76 5.83 11.40
CA HIS A 113 -2.98 4.64 12.22
C HIS A 113 -3.17 3.32 11.45
N LEU A 114 -3.16 3.34 10.11
CA LEU A 114 -3.26 2.14 9.28
C LEU A 114 -1.96 1.85 8.52
N MET A 115 -1.62 0.58 8.49
CA MET A 115 -0.42 0.01 7.87
C MET A 115 -0.80 -1.04 6.83
N ILE A 116 0.01 -1.18 5.78
CA ILE A 116 -0.14 -2.19 4.73
C ILE A 116 1.03 -3.18 4.74
N SER A 117 0.74 -4.48 4.64
CA SER A 117 1.73 -5.54 4.45
C SER A 117 1.90 -5.89 2.97
N GLU A 118 3.07 -5.61 2.42
CA GLU A 118 3.43 -5.97 1.05
C GLU A 118 3.45 -7.50 0.85
N THR A 119 3.91 -8.24 1.87
CA THR A 119 4.01 -9.70 1.82
C THR A 119 2.64 -10.36 1.71
N MET A 120 1.70 -9.96 2.57
CA MET A 120 0.34 -10.49 2.51
C MET A 120 -0.35 -10.06 1.21
N LEU A 121 -0.17 -8.80 0.81
CA LEU A 121 -0.73 -8.26 -0.42
C LEU A 121 -0.28 -9.05 -1.65
N ALA A 122 1.02 -9.35 -1.79
CA ALA A 122 1.52 -10.18 -2.89
C ALA A 122 0.86 -11.57 -2.93
N GLY A 123 0.56 -12.15 -1.76
CA GLY A 123 -0.18 -13.41 -1.64
C GLY A 123 -1.62 -13.29 -2.14
N HIS A 124 -2.35 -12.26 -1.69
CA HIS A 124 -3.72 -11.98 -2.12
C HIS A 124 -3.80 -11.64 -3.62
N MET A 125 -2.81 -10.95 -4.17
CA MET A 125 -2.72 -10.70 -5.61
C MET A 125 -2.62 -11.98 -6.43
N GLY A 126 -1.86 -12.97 -5.96
CA GLY A 126 -1.78 -14.28 -6.61
C GLY A 126 -3.11 -15.02 -6.63
N SER A 127 -3.92 -14.90 -5.58
CA SER A 127 -5.23 -15.54 -5.48
C SER A 127 -6.32 -14.78 -6.24
N GLY A 128 -6.39 -13.45 -6.11
CA GLY A 128 -7.41 -12.61 -6.74
C GLY A 128 -7.19 -12.37 -8.24
N ALA A 129 -5.93 -12.35 -8.71
CA ALA A 129 -5.63 -12.20 -10.14
C ALA A 129 -5.78 -13.51 -10.93
N ALA A 130 -6.05 -14.65 -10.25
CA ALA A 130 -6.25 -15.95 -10.87
C ALA A 130 -7.67 -16.17 -11.44
N LEU A 131 -8.53 -15.14 -11.45
CA LEU A 131 -9.85 -15.20 -12.07
C LEU A 131 -9.75 -15.29 -13.60
N VAL A 132 -9.76 -16.53 -14.10
CA VAL A 132 -9.72 -16.84 -15.54
C VAL A 132 -10.95 -16.26 -16.24
N GLY A 133 -10.73 -15.50 -17.31
CA GLY A 133 -11.82 -14.90 -18.12
C GLY A 133 -12.43 -13.62 -17.55
N ALA A 134 -12.01 -13.18 -16.36
CA ALA A 134 -12.44 -11.91 -15.80
C ALA A 134 -11.84 -10.72 -16.56
N THR A 135 -12.55 -9.61 -16.55
CA THR A 135 -12.10 -8.27 -16.95
C THR A 135 -11.17 -7.66 -15.89
N ALA A 136 -10.49 -6.57 -16.24
CA ALA A 136 -9.59 -5.89 -15.32
C ALA A 136 -10.31 -5.34 -14.08
N THR A 137 -11.52 -4.81 -14.27
CA THR A 137 -12.36 -4.23 -13.22
C THR A 137 -12.97 -5.29 -12.32
N GLU A 138 -13.32 -6.47 -12.85
CA GLU A 138 -13.75 -7.63 -12.05
C GLU A 138 -12.59 -8.16 -11.18
N ARG A 139 -11.37 -8.26 -11.73
CA ARG A 139 -10.20 -8.62 -10.93
C ARG A 139 -9.90 -7.60 -9.84
N ALA A 140 -9.96 -6.31 -10.17
CA ALA A 140 -9.82 -5.23 -9.20
C ALA A 140 -10.88 -5.33 -8.08
N ALA A 141 -12.15 -5.56 -8.44
CA ALA A 141 -13.24 -5.66 -7.46
C ALA A 141 -13.05 -6.88 -6.54
N SER A 142 -12.65 -8.01 -7.11
CA SER A 142 -12.32 -9.20 -6.31
C SER A 142 -11.15 -8.95 -5.37
N LEU A 143 -10.09 -8.26 -5.81
CA LEU A 143 -8.96 -7.92 -4.96
C LEU A 143 -9.36 -6.98 -3.82
N VAL A 144 -10.20 -5.97 -4.08
CA VAL A 144 -10.73 -5.09 -3.03
C VAL A 144 -11.47 -5.88 -1.97
N VAL A 145 -12.38 -6.78 -2.39
CA VAL A 145 -13.17 -7.61 -1.46
C VAL A 145 -12.28 -8.56 -0.65
N ASP A 146 -11.31 -9.19 -1.31
CA ASP A 146 -10.37 -10.12 -0.68
C ASP A 146 -9.46 -9.42 0.35
N ILE A 147 -8.84 -8.29 -0.03
CA ILE A 147 -7.98 -7.49 0.84
C ILE A 147 -8.78 -6.94 2.03
N ARG A 148 -9.98 -6.41 1.80
CA ARG A 148 -10.88 -5.91 2.86
C ARG A 148 -11.23 -6.97 3.91
N GLY A 149 -11.36 -8.23 3.51
CA GLY A 149 -11.65 -9.35 4.39
C GLY A 149 -10.43 -9.90 5.14
N SER A 150 -9.24 -9.35 4.88
CA SER A 150 -7.96 -9.87 5.36
C SER A 150 -7.30 -8.96 6.40
N ALA A 151 -6.12 -9.38 6.88
CA ALA A 151 -5.25 -8.56 7.73
C ALA A 151 -4.13 -7.83 6.95
N VAL A 152 -4.25 -7.69 5.62
CA VAL A 152 -3.28 -6.97 4.77
C VAL A 152 -3.14 -5.52 5.18
N ILE A 153 -4.28 -4.86 5.49
CA ILE A 153 -4.31 -3.49 6.00
C ILE A 153 -4.84 -3.54 7.42
N GLY A 154 -4.09 -2.97 8.36
CA GLY A 154 -4.44 -3.01 9.77
C GLY A 154 -3.66 -2.02 10.60
N ARG A 155 -4.00 -1.94 11.89
CA ARG A 155 -3.31 -1.06 12.83
C ARG A 155 -1.94 -1.63 13.22
N PRO A 156 -0.98 -0.76 13.58
CA PRO A 156 0.28 -1.19 14.17
C PRO A 156 0.04 -2.05 15.42
N PRO A 157 0.91 -3.03 15.69
CA PRO A 157 0.85 -3.82 16.93
C PRO A 157 0.85 -2.91 18.16
N GLY A 158 -0.04 -3.16 19.12
CA GLY A 158 -0.09 -2.40 20.39
C GLY A 158 -0.98 -1.15 20.36
N VAL A 159 -1.57 -0.77 19.22
CA VAL A 159 -2.56 0.31 19.15
C VAL A 159 -3.95 -0.25 19.48
N PRO A 160 -4.73 0.36 20.41
CA PRO A 160 -6.08 -0.07 20.72
C PRO A 160 -6.99 -0.07 19.48
N ALA A 161 -7.83 -1.09 19.35
CA ALA A 161 -8.85 -1.17 18.32
C ALA A 161 -9.99 -0.17 18.63
N MET A 162 -9.86 1.09 18.21
CA MET A 162 -10.93 2.10 18.29
C MET A 162 -11.30 2.57 16.89
N GLY A 163 -12.48 2.19 16.38
CA GLY A 163 -13.04 2.78 15.15
C GLY A 163 -13.20 1.84 13.96
N GLY A 164 -13.71 0.62 14.16
CA GLY A 164 -13.81 -0.39 13.09
C GLY A 164 -14.58 0.04 11.84
N ASP A 165 -15.56 0.94 11.95
CA ASP A 165 -16.36 1.39 10.80
C ASP A 165 -15.71 2.56 10.03
N GLU A 166 -15.05 3.48 10.73
CA GLU A 166 -14.29 4.58 10.09
C GLU A 166 -13.05 4.03 9.39
N ASP A 167 -12.29 3.16 10.07
CA ASP A 167 -11.13 2.46 9.47
C ASP A 167 -11.55 1.68 8.22
N ARG A 168 -12.69 0.98 8.29
CA ARG A 168 -13.19 0.22 7.14
C ARG A 168 -13.60 1.12 5.99
N ALA A 169 -14.22 2.27 6.26
CA ALA A 169 -14.55 3.24 5.22
C ALA A 169 -13.30 3.84 4.56
N ALA A 170 -12.25 4.12 5.35
CA ALA A 170 -10.97 4.60 4.85
C ALA A 170 -10.25 3.52 4.00
N ILE A 171 -10.26 2.27 4.46
CA ILE A 171 -9.75 1.11 3.70
C ILE A 171 -10.49 0.95 2.38
N ASP A 172 -11.82 0.95 2.41
CA ASP A 172 -12.64 0.80 1.22
C ASP A 172 -12.34 1.93 0.21
N ALA A 173 -12.30 3.19 0.65
CA ALA A 173 -12.01 4.33 -0.21
C ALA A 173 -10.58 4.31 -0.79
N GLY A 174 -9.58 3.98 0.04
CA GLY A 174 -8.19 3.91 -0.39
C GLY A 174 -7.94 2.79 -1.39
N LEU A 175 -8.50 1.60 -1.14
CA LEU A 175 -8.38 0.48 -2.07
C LEU A 175 -9.06 0.77 -3.41
N VAL A 176 -10.28 1.31 -3.39
CA VAL A 176 -10.98 1.70 -4.62
C VAL A 176 -10.21 2.77 -5.39
N THR A 177 -9.67 3.78 -4.69
CA THR A 177 -8.81 4.81 -5.28
C THR A 177 -7.62 4.20 -6.02
N ILE A 178 -6.87 3.31 -5.36
CA ILE A 178 -5.68 2.68 -5.94
C ILE A 178 -6.06 1.83 -7.16
N MET A 179 -7.16 1.07 -7.07
CA MET A 179 -7.62 0.25 -8.20
C MET A 179 -8.07 1.10 -9.39
N VAL A 180 -8.84 2.16 -9.14
CA VAL A 180 -9.24 3.11 -10.19
C VAL A 180 -8.02 3.77 -10.81
N TRP A 181 -7.06 4.18 -9.98
CA TRP A 181 -5.78 4.71 -10.45
C TRP A 181 -5.03 3.71 -11.31
N LEU A 182 -5.00 2.41 -11.01
CA LEU A 182 -4.31 1.39 -11.82
C LEU A 182 -5.07 0.98 -13.09
N LEU A 183 -6.38 1.24 -13.14
CA LEU A 183 -7.27 0.94 -14.27
C LEU A 183 -7.34 2.08 -15.31
N ALA A 184 -6.98 3.31 -14.93
CA ALA A 184 -6.96 4.48 -15.82
C ALA A 184 -5.94 4.34 -16.97
N ILE A 185 -5.96 5.29 -17.91
CA ILE A 185 -4.92 5.37 -18.94
C ILE A 185 -3.59 5.77 -18.28
N ARG A 186 -2.49 5.08 -18.61
CA ARG A 186 -1.16 5.37 -18.03
C ARG A 186 -0.62 6.70 -18.52
N ALA A 187 0.04 7.43 -17.64
CA ALA A 187 0.76 8.65 -17.99
C ALA A 187 2.16 8.36 -18.56
N GLU A 188 2.81 9.41 -19.07
CA GLU A 188 4.17 9.30 -19.65
C GLU A 188 5.27 9.52 -18.61
N THR A 189 4.94 10.16 -17.47
CA THR A 189 5.89 10.53 -16.41
C THR A 189 5.40 10.10 -15.02
N MET A 190 6.32 9.85 -14.08
CA MET A 190 5.94 9.53 -12.69
C MET A 190 5.20 10.68 -12.00
N GLU A 191 5.57 11.92 -12.30
CA GLU A 191 4.90 13.10 -11.74
C GLU A 191 3.42 13.16 -12.17
N GLU A 192 3.12 12.76 -13.41
CA GLU A 192 1.75 12.66 -13.89
C GLU A 192 1.01 11.45 -13.30
N GLU A 193 1.68 10.32 -13.07
CA GLU A 193 1.07 9.18 -12.35
C GLU A 193 0.68 9.53 -10.91
N GLU A 194 1.51 10.28 -10.19
CA GLU A 194 1.19 10.78 -8.85
C GLU A 194 -0.03 11.73 -8.88
N LYS A 195 -0.08 12.65 -9.85
CA LYS A 195 -1.25 13.52 -10.06
C LYS A 195 -2.51 12.73 -10.43
N LEU A 196 -2.36 11.65 -11.20
CA LEU A 196 -3.46 10.77 -11.56
C LEU A 196 -4.01 10.02 -10.35
N LEU A 197 -3.13 9.61 -9.43
CA LEU A 197 -3.51 9.03 -8.14
C LEU A 197 -4.27 10.05 -7.28
N ASP A 198 -3.81 11.30 -7.22
CA ASP A 198 -4.51 12.38 -6.50
C ASP A 198 -5.89 12.67 -7.10
N LEU A 199 -6.01 12.67 -8.42
CA LEU A 199 -7.29 12.84 -9.13
C LEU A 199 -8.24 11.67 -8.86
N ALA A 200 -7.73 10.43 -8.88
CA ALA A 200 -8.51 9.25 -8.52
C ALA A 200 -9.03 9.37 -7.07
N PHE A 201 -8.20 9.83 -6.14
CA PHE A 201 -8.58 10.03 -4.75
C PHE A 201 -9.68 11.08 -4.60
N ALA A 202 -9.51 12.24 -5.25
CA ALA A 202 -10.50 13.30 -5.25
C ALA A 202 -11.84 12.84 -5.83
N LEU A 203 -11.80 12.06 -6.92
CA LEU A 203 -12.99 11.52 -7.57
C LEU A 203 -13.73 10.50 -6.69
N VAL A 204 -13.01 9.53 -6.11
CA VAL A 204 -13.59 8.53 -5.19
C VAL A 204 -14.18 9.21 -3.95
N THR A 205 -13.49 10.23 -3.42
CA THR A 205 -13.97 11.03 -2.29
C THR A 205 -15.24 11.81 -2.64
N ALA A 206 -15.31 12.41 -3.83
CA ALA A 206 -16.50 13.08 -4.31
C ALA A 206 -17.69 12.12 -4.50
N MET A 207 -17.42 10.86 -4.84
CA MET A 207 -18.40 9.78 -5.02
C MET A 207 -18.43 8.79 -3.84
N GLN A 208 -18.16 9.26 -2.62
CA GLN A 208 -18.01 8.38 -1.45
C GLN A 208 -19.29 7.58 -1.14
N HIS A 209 -20.47 8.19 -1.35
CA HIS A 209 -21.75 7.52 -1.08
C HIS A 209 -22.03 6.37 -2.05
N GLU A 210 -21.79 6.62 -3.34
CA GLU A 210 -21.91 5.65 -4.43
C GLU A 210 -20.89 4.53 -4.24
N THR A 211 -19.65 4.88 -3.92
CA THR A 211 -18.57 3.92 -3.64
C THR A 211 -18.96 3.00 -2.49
N ARG A 212 -19.42 3.55 -1.36
CA ARG A 212 -19.87 2.75 -0.20
C ARG A 212 -21.03 1.83 -0.55
N THR A 213 -21.94 2.26 -1.42
CA THR A 213 -23.07 1.45 -1.87
C THR A 213 -22.62 0.32 -2.79
N ALA A 214 -21.69 0.59 -3.70
CA ALA A 214 -21.13 -0.38 -4.63
C ALA A 214 -20.32 -1.48 -3.91
N MET A 215 -19.66 -1.14 -2.79
CA MET A 215 -18.90 -2.10 -1.97
C MET A 215 -19.72 -3.28 -1.41
N ALA A 216 -21.06 -3.18 -1.40
CA ALA A 216 -21.93 -4.28 -0.96
C ALA A 216 -22.05 -5.42 -1.99
N ASP A 217 -21.64 -5.18 -3.24
CA ASP A 217 -21.88 -6.08 -4.38
C ASP A 217 -20.69 -6.02 -5.37
N PRO A 218 -19.92 -7.11 -5.54
CA PRO A 218 -18.74 -7.12 -6.40
C PRO A 218 -19.02 -6.71 -7.86
N GLU A 219 -20.19 -7.04 -8.41
CA GLU A 219 -20.54 -6.66 -9.78
C GLU A 219 -20.77 -5.14 -9.90
N LYS A 220 -21.47 -4.56 -8.91
CA LYS A 220 -21.65 -3.09 -8.84
C LYS A 220 -20.34 -2.38 -8.61
N LEU A 221 -19.46 -2.93 -7.77
CA LEU A 221 -18.13 -2.39 -7.54
C LEU A 221 -17.30 -2.37 -8.82
N SER A 222 -17.31 -3.45 -9.59
CA SER A 222 -16.65 -3.53 -10.90
C SER A 222 -17.20 -2.47 -11.88
N GLY A 223 -18.52 -2.36 -12.00
CA GLY A 223 -19.18 -1.36 -12.84
C GLY A 223 -18.86 0.08 -12.42
N HIS A 224 -18.86 0.35 -11.10
CA HIS A 224 -18.50 1.65 -10.53
C HIS A 224 -17.05 2.03 -10.85
N MET A 225 -16.08 1.14 -10.61
CA MET A 225 -14.67 1.41 -10.94
C MET A 225 -14.43 1.58 -12.44
N THR A 226 -15.17 0.84 -13.28
CA THR A 226 -15.13 1.05 -14.74
C THR A 226 -15.54 2.47 -15.10
N SER A 227 -16.62 2.97 -14.51
CA SER A 227 -17.10 4.34 -14.73
C SER A 227 -16.08 5.37 -14.24
N LEU A 228 -15.53 5.19 -13.04
CA LEU A 228 -14.56 6.13 -12.46
C LEU A 228 -13.28 6.20 -13.29
N ALA A 229 -12.72 5.04 -13.69
CA ALA A 229 -11.49 4.97 -14.48
C ALA A 229 -11.64 5.59 -15.87
N ALA A 230 -12.86 5.60 -16.44
CA ALA A 230 -13.13 6.24 -17.73
C ALA A 230 -13.17 7.78 -17.67
N HIS A 231 -13.21 8.36 -16.46
CA HIS A 231 -13.17 9.81 -16.24
C HIS A 231 -11.76 10.34 -15.91
N LEU A 232 -10.77 9.45 -15.85
CA LEU A 232 -9.36 9.75 -15.63
C LEU A 232 -8.59 9.61 -16.94
#